data_AF-A0A952NH88-F1
#
_entry.id   AF-A0A952NH88-F1
#
_cell.length_a   1.000
_cell.length_b   1.000
_cell.length_c   1.000
_cell.angle_alpha   90.00
_cell.angle_beta   90.00
_cell.angle_gamma   90.00
#
_symmetry.space_group_name_H-M   'P 1'
#
loop_
_entity.id
_entity.type
_entity.pdbx_description
1 polymer ?
#
loop_
_entity_poly.entity_id
_entity_poly.type
_entity_poly.pdbx_seq_one_letter_code
_entity_poly.pdbx_strand_id
1 'polypeptide(L)'
;MKNILFVLLPVLFLGGVSEAQSRRTSRPAGYGFQVMGSGPVKTVMPPNNLHLMDRRERAANINEEQFNSIVDGVAATWSPIAKSKGVELVFHKKWDDPTVNAMAYQEGNTWHVEMYGGLARRPEVTPDGFALVVCHELGHHFGGYPFVSGWASNEGQSDYFASQVCLKSLWGRDLRGNERFRRLQQVPDVVQASCTQAWPNNSNAQGWCVRAAAAGQSLSNLLNANKGGQQPHFETPDKTQVPSTVSSHPNAQCRLDTYFAGALCTKGWDMNLIPGKGQGNTAAAEAAAMPFSCTEKENFSLGTRPRCWFKPLL
;
A
#
# COMPACT_ATOMS: atom_id res chain seq x y z
N MET A 1 3.24 77.59 10.37
CA MET A 1 3.17 78.50 9.20
C MET A 1 3.71 77.76 7.97
N LYS A 2 3.32 78.20 6.77
CA LYS A 2 3.73 77.71 5.43
C LYS A 2 3.12 76.36 4.98
N ASN A 3 1.96 76.49 4.33
CA ASN A 3 1.52 75.59 3.27
C ASN A 3 2.53 75.61 2.12
N ILE A 4 2.73 74.49 1.43
CA ILE A 4 3.05 74.49 -0.01
C ILE A 4 2.13 73.47 -0.69
N LEU A 5 1.38 73.96 -1.67
CA LEU A 5 0.44 73.22 -2.51
C LEU A 5 1.17 72.90 -3.83
N PHE A 6 1.20 71.63 -4.25
CA PHE A 6 1.64 71.27 -5.61
C PHE A 6 0.46 70.70 -6.39
N VAL A 7 0.08 71.43 -7.45
CA VAL A 7 -0.89 71.03 -8.45
C VAL A 7 -0.13 70.57 -9.69
N LEU A 8 -0.46 69.39 -10.21
CA LEU A 8 -0.04 68.95 -11.54
C LEU A 8 -1.24 68.31 -12.26
N LEU A 9 -1.54 68.81 -13.45
CA LEU A 9 -2.65 68.37 -14.29
C LEU A 9 -2.31 67.06 -15.05
N PRO A 10 -3.32 66.33 -15.56
CA PRO A 10 -3.13 65.03 -16.18
C PRO A 10 -2.70 65.13 -17.65
N VAL A 11 -1.91 64.15 -18.10
CA VAL A 11 -1.64 63.93 -19.53
C VAL A 11 -2.61 62.88 -20.07
N LEU A 12 -3.42 63.28 -21.04
CA LEU A 12 -4.28 62.39 -21.82
C LEU A 12 -3.44 61.58 -22.82
N PHE A 13 -3.64 60.26 -22.85
CA PHE A 13 -3.33 59.43 -24.01
C PHE A 13 -4.62 58.79 -24.53
N LEU A 14 -5.00 59.18 -25.75
CA LEU A 14 -6.04 58.54 -26.55
C LEU A 14 -5.41 57.39 -27.35
N GLY A 15 -6.04 56.22 -27.40
CA GLY A 15 -5.60 55.15 -28.30
C GLY A 15 -6.31 53.81 -28.14
N GLY A 16 -7.18 53.48 -29.09
CA GLY A 16 -7.47 52.08 -29.46
C GLY A 16 -8.57 51.36 -28.69
N VAL A 17 -9.81 51.44 -29.17
CA VAL A 17 -10.84 50.43 -28.88
C VAL A 17 -10.60 49.22 -29.79
N SER A 18 -10.57 48.01 -29.22
CA SER A 18 -10.76 46.78 -29.99
C SER A 18 -11.50 45.75 -29.14
N GLU A 19 -12.77 45.53 -29.46
CA GLU A 19 -13.56 44.45 -28.88
C GLU A 19 -13.18 43.13 -29.57
N ALA A 20 -12.50 42.24 -28.83
CA ALA A 20 -12.16 40.89 -29.29
C ALA A 20 -12.61 39.84 -28.26
N GLN A 21 -13.91 39.53 -28.30
CA GLN A 21 -14.54 38.27 -27.90
C GLN A 21 -13.97 37.52 -26.69
N SER A 22 -14.73 37.57 -25.59
CA SER A 22 -14.65 36.61 -24.47
C SER A 22 -14.75 35.16 -24.96
N ARG A 23 -13.61 34.49 -25.16
CA ARG A 23 -13.55 33.02 -25.21
C ARG A 23 -13.28 32.48 -23.82
N ARG A 24 -14.33 31.91 -23.21
CA ARG A 24 -14.19 30.99 -22.08
C ARG A 24 -13.38 29.77 -22.53
N THR A 25 -12.07 29.78 -22.33
CA THR A 25 -11.27 28.56 -22.40
C THR A 25 -11.50 27.78 -21.12
N SER A 26 -12.40 26.81 -21.20
CA SER A 26 -12.61 25.80 -20.17
C SER A 26 -11.27 25.18 -19.76
N ARG A 27 -10.89 25.31 -18.49
CA ARG A 27 -9.86 24.46 -17.89
C ARG A 27 -10.24 22.98 -18.15
N PRO A 28 -9.36 22.15 -18.72
CA PRO A 28 -9.58 20.71 -18.67
C PRO A 28 -9.45 20.27 -17.21
N ALA A 29 -10.59 19.91 -16.61
CA ALA A 29 -10.60 19.16 -15.36
C ALA A 29 -10.10 17.74 -15.68
N GLY A 30 -8.86 17.44 -15.28
CA GLY A 30 -8.23 16.17 -15.59
C GLY A 30 -6.80 16.08 -15.09
N TYR A 31 -6.63 15.68 -13.84
CA TYR A 31 -5.40 15.01 -13.40
C TYR A 31 -5.37 13.61 -14.04
N GLY A 32 -5.09 13.57 -15.35
CA GLY A 32 -5.02 12.35 -16.16
C GLY A 32 -3.59 11.80 -16.19
N PHE A 33 -3.45 10.50 -15.92
CA PHE A 33 -2.15 9.82 -15.76
C PHE A 33 -1.44 9.61 -17.11
N GLN A 34 -0.76 10.64 -17.62
CA GLN A 34 -0.05 10.59 -18.90
C GLN A 34 1.30 9.87 -18.78
N VAL A 35 1.23 8.53 -18.76
CA VAL A 35 2.41 7.65 -18.77
C VAL A 35 3.09 7.67 -20.14
N MET A 36 4.21 8.38 -20.24
CA MET A 36 5.10 8.34 -21.40
C MET A 36 6.14 7.21 -21.22
N GLY A 37 5.82 6.00 -21.69
CA GLY A 37 6.83 5.00 -22.06
C GLY A 37 7.22 3.89 -21.07
N SER A 38 6.66 3.81 -19.86
CA SER A 38 6.94 2.72 -18.91
C SER A 38 5.99 1.51 -19.06
N GLY A 39 6.41 0.33 -18.58
CA GLY A 39 5.60 -0.90 -18.59
C GLY A 39 4.32 -0.85 -17.72
N PRO A 40 3.53 -1.95 -17.66
CA PRO A 40 2.25 -1.96 -16.93
C PRO A 40 2.45 -1.70 -15.43
N VAL A 41 2.01 -0.52 -14.99
CA VAL A 41 2.07 -0.01 -13.61
C VAL A 41 1.07 -0.75 -12.70
N LYS A 42 1.40 -0.85 -11.41
CA LYS A 42 0.51 -1.31 -10.33
C LYS A 42 0.34 -0.23 -9.28
N THR A 43 -0.77 -0.27 -8.54
CA THR A 43 -1.17 0.80 -7.61
C THR A 43 -1.98 0.22 -6.46
N VAL A 44 -1.65 0.47 -5.18
CA VAL A 44 -2.41 -0.07 -4.03
C VAL A 44 -3.90 0.31 -3.99
N MET A 45 -4.27 1.53 -4.41
CA MET A 45 -5.64 2.03 -4.39
C MET A 45 -6.26 2.01 -5.80
N PRO A 46 -7.53 1.59 -5.95
CA PRO A 46 -8.26 1.84 -7.20
C PRO A 46 -8.46 3.36 -7.41
N PRO A 47 -8.80 3.80 -8.63
CA PRO A 47 -9.04 5.21 -8.95
C PRO A 47 -9.95 5.90 -7.93
N ASN A 48 -9.54 7.08 -7.46
CA ASN A 48 -10.16 7.78 -6.35
C ASN A 48 -10.00 9.30 -6.41
N ASN A 49 -10.89 9.99 -5.70
CA ASN A 49 -10.90 11.45 -5.57
C ASN A 49 -10.53 11.91 -4.14
N LEU A 50 -9.88 11.06 -3.33
CA LEU A 50 -9.57 11.38 -1.93
C LEU A 50 -8.53 12.51 -1.79
N HIS A 51 -7.76 12.78 -2.86
CA HIS A 51 -6.86 13.93 -2.96
C HIS A 51 -7.59 15.27 -2.84
N LEU A 52 -8.87 15.36 -3.22
CA LEU A 52 -9.70 16.57 -3.04
C LEU A 52 -9.98 16.88 -1.55
N MET A 53 -9.71 15.93 -0.66
CA MET A 53 -9.83 16.05 0.79
C MET A 53 -8.46 16.18 1.49
N ASP A 54 -7.35 16.18 0.75
CA ASP A 54 -6.02 16.49 1.29
C ASP A 54 -5.91 18.00 1.52
N ARG A 55 -6.23 18.41 2.74
CA ARG A 55 -5.97 19.77 3.23
C ARG A 55 -4.79 19.66 4.20
N ARG A 56 -3.70 20.39 3.95
CA ARG A 56 -2.50 20.39 4.82
C ARG A 56 -2.80 20.76 6.29
N GLU A 57 -3.93 21.41 6.53
CA GLU A 57 -4.45 21.79 7.85
C GLU A 57 -5.12 20.63 8.62
N ARG A 58 -5.44 19.51 7.95
CA ARG A 58 -6.06 18.35 8.58
C ARG A 58 -4.99 17.58 9.36
N ALA A 59 -5.27 17.27 10.63
CA ALA A 59 -4.37 16.47 11.44
C ALA A 59 -4.11 15.10 10.79
N ALA A 60 -2.85 14.88 10.39
CA ALA A 60 -2.33 13.61 9.89
C ALA A 60 -1.60 12.87 11.01
N ASN A 61 -1.60 11.53 10.97
CA ASN A 61 -0.86 10.71 11.92
C ASN A 61 0.64 10.55 11.55
N ILE A 62 1.04 11.12 10.40
CA ILE A 62 2.37 10.99 9.80
C ILE A 62 2.84 12.39 9.37
N ASN A 63 4.03 12.78 9.81
CA ASN A 63 4.76 13.94 9.28
C ASN A 63 5.78 13.52 8.21
N GLU A 64 6.42 14.50 7.55
CA GLU A 64 7.38 14.24 6.46
C GLU A 64 8.61 13.42 6.90
N GLU A 65 9.10 13.65 8.12
CA GLU A 65 10.23 12.90 8.69
C GLU A 65 9.86 11.42 8.87
N GLN A 66 8.69 11.14 9.45
CA GLN A 66 8.15 9.79 9.60
C GLN A 66 7.94 9.13 8.24
N PHE A 67 7.30 9.82 7.28
CA PHE A 67 7.13 9.34 5.90
C PHE A 67 8.46 8.91 5.28
N ASN A 68 9.47 9.78 5.34
CA ASN A 68 10.80 9.48 4.80
C ASN A 68 11.47 8.30 5.53
N SER A 69 11.48 8.31 6.86
CA SER A 69 12.11 7.26 7.69
C SER A 69 11.50 5.87 7.49
N ILE A 70 10.19 5.79 7.24
CA ILE A 70 9.50 4.52 6.97
C ILE A 70 9.94 3.96 5.62
N VAL A 71 9.97 4.79 4.56
CA VAL A 71 10.45 4.34 3.24
C VAL A 71 11.92 3.95 3.29
N ASP A 72 12.75 4.73 3.98
CA ASP A 72 14.19 4.46 4.10
C ASP A 72 14.48 3.17 4.89
N GLY A 73 13.70 2.87 5.95
CA GLY A 73 13.80 1.61 6.69
C GLY A 73 13.41 0.38 5.87
N VAL A 74 12.42 0.51 4.99
CA VAL A 74 12.04 -0.53 4.03
C VAL A 74 13.14 -0.70 2.97
N ALA A 75 13.63 0.39 2.39
CA ALA A 75 14.71 0.37 1.40
C ALA A 75 15.99 -0.27 1.94
N ALA A 76 16.41 0.08 3.16
CA ALA A 76 17.56 -0.51 3.84
C ALA A 76 17.46 -2.04 3.99
N THR A 77 16.24 -2.58 4.11
CA THR A 77 15.98 -4.02 4.20
C THR A 77 15.95 -4.69 2.82
N TRP A 78 15.31 -4.06 1.83
CA TRP A 78 14.96 -4.71 0.56
C TRP A 78 15.89 -4.40 -0.62
N SER A 79 16.55 -3.25 -0.66
CA SER A 79 17.50 -2.93 -1.74
C SER A 79 18.71 -3.89 -1.80
N PRO A 80 19.26 -4.43 -0.70
CA PRO A 80 20.26 -5.50 -0.76
C PRO A 80 19.73 -6.81 -1.36
N ILE A 81 18.45 -7.14 -1.11
CA ILE A 81 17.77 -8.35 -1.63
C ILE A 81 17.46 -8.20 -3.12
N ALA A 82 17.13 -6.99 -3.58
CA ALA A 82 17.03 -6.68 -5.00
C ALA A 82 18.41 -6.80 -5.69
N LYS A 83 19.44 -6.18 -5.10
CA LYS A 83 20.80 -6.17 -5.65
C LYS A 83 21.40 -7.58 -5.82
N SER A 84 21.11 -8.51 -4.91
CA SER A 84 21.56 -9.91 -5.06
C SER A 84 20.93 -10.65 -6.25
N LYS A 85 19.87 -10.09 -6.85
CA LYS A 85 19.20 -10.60 -8.07
C LYS A 85 19.61 -9.84 -9.33
N GLY A 86 20.59 -8.93 -9.25
CA GLY A 86 20.96 -8.05 -10.37
C GLY A 86 19.95 -6.93 -10.64
N VAL A 87 19.12 -6.58 -9.65
CA VAL A 87 18.07 -5.56 -9.73
C VAL A 87 18.47 -4.33 -8.91
N GLU A 88 18.26 -3.15 -9.47
CA GLU A 88 18.27 -1.89 -8.73
C GLU A 88 16.85 -1.58 -8.22
N LEU A 89 16.70 -1.25 -6.93
CA LEU A 89 15.40 -0.92 -6.34
C LEU A 89 15.39 0.55 -5.92
N VAL A 90 14.55 1.35 -6.58
CA VAL A 90 14.48 2.81 -6.45
C VAL A 90 13.16 3.20 -5.79
N PHE A 91 13.25 3.96 -4.68
CA PHE A 91 12.09 4.48 -3.97
C PHE A 91 11.94 5.99 -4.22
N HIS A 92 10.82 6.39 -4.82
CA HIS A 92 10.48 7.78 -5.08
C HIS A 92 9.60 8.33 -3.95
N LYS A 93 10.17 9.21 -3.11
CA LYS A 93 9.54 9.79 -1.92
C LYS A 93 8.83 11.11 -2.26
N LYS A 94 7.60 11.04 -2.78
CA LYS A 94 6.82 12.18 -3.30
C LYS A 94 5.94 12.82 -2.22
N TRP A 95 6.55 13.43 -1.20
CA TRP A 95 5.80 13.99 -0.07
C TRP A 95 4.81 15.10 -0.46
N ASP A 96 5.23 16.10 -1.25
CA ASP A 96 4.33 17.22 -1.62
C ASP A 96 3.19 16.85 -2.58
N ASP A 97 3.23 15.66 -3.20
CA ASP A 97 2.20 15.23 -4.14
C ASP A 97 0.91 14.82 -3.39
N PRO A 98 -0.27 15.38 -3.73
CA PRO A 98 -1.54 15.13 -3.04
C PRO A 98 -2.23 13.81 -3.45
N THR A 99 -1.65 13.03 -4.37
CA THR A 99 -2.24 11.76 -4.82
C THR A 99 -2.39 10.77 -3.66
N VAL A 100 -3.60 10.22 -3.52
CA VAL A 100 -3.91 9.18 -2.52
C VAL A 100 -3.73 7.81 -3.16
N ASN A 101 -2.47 7.45 -3.40
CA ASN A 101 -2.07 6.14 -3.90
C ASN A 101 -0.61 5.83 -3.53
N ALA A 102 -0.13 4.65 -3.89
CA ALA A 102 1.28 4.33 -4.10
C ALA A 102 1.35 3.49 -5.38
N MET A 103 2.54 3.32 -5.98
CA MET A 103 2.69 2.60 -7.25
C MET A 103 3.96 1.78 -7.36
N ALA A 104 3.91 0.69 -8.13
CA ALA A 104 5.05 -0.15 -8.48
C ALA A 104 5.16 -0.38 -9.99
N TYR A 105 6.38 -0.30 -10.54
CA TYR A 105 6.66 -0.60 -11.94
C TYR A 105 8.11 -1.04 -12.18
N GLN A 106 8.43 -1.55 -13.38
CA GLN A 106 9.76 -2.03 -13.74
C GLN A 106 10.22 -1.44 -15.07
N GLU A 107 11.46 -0.95 -15.10
CA GLU A 107 12.17 -0.48 -16.29
C GLU A 107 13.45 -1.33 -16.45
N GLY A 108 13.31 -2.46 -17.15
CA GLY A 108 14.37 -3.46 -17.27
C GLY A 108 14.74 -4.04 -15.89
N ASN A 109 15.98 -3.81 -15.47
CA ASN A 109 16.50 -4.24 -14.17
C ASN A 109 16.35 -3.19 -13.06
N THR A 110 15.78 -2.02 -13.33
CA THR A 110 15.46 -1.02 -12.31
C THR A 110 13.98 -1.15 -11.95
N TRP A 111 13.69 -1.41 -10.69
CA TRP A 111 12.35 -1.60 -10.14
C TRP A 111 12.01 -0.40 -9.26
N HIS A 112 10.84 0.18 -9.48
CA HIS A 112 10.46 1.46 -8.91
C HIS A 112 9.26 1.31 -7.99
N VAL A 113 9.37 1.90 -6.80
CA VAL A 113 8.27 2.08 -5.85
C VAL A 113 8.05 3.58 -5.66
N GLU A 114 6.84 4.06 -5.91
CA GLU A 114 6.46 5.46 -5.73
C GLU A 114 5.52 5.62 -4.54
N MET A 115 5.97 6.40 -3.54
CA MET A 115 5.20 6.68 -2.34
C MET A 115 4.75 8.13 -2.35
N TYR A 116 3.46 8.36 -2.20
CA TYR A 116 2.87 9.69 -2.28
C TYR A 116 2.40 10.20 -0.91
N GLY A 117 2.71 11.47 -0.62
CA GLY A 117 2.37 12.06 0.67
C GLY A 117 0.86 12.28 0.86
N GLY A 118 0.09 12.44 -0.22
CA GLY A 118 -1.37 12.52 -0.15
C GLY A 118 -2.00 11.27 0.48
N LEU A 119 -1.46 10.08 0.22
CA LEU A 119 -1.83 8.85 0.94
C LEU A 119 -1.39 8.91 2.40
N ALA A 120 -0.14 9.28 2.67
CA ALA A 120 0.41 9.29 4.03
C ALA A 120 -0.29 10.29 4.98
N ARG A 121 -0.80 11.41 4.45
CA ARG A 121 -1.54 12.43 5.21
C ARG A 121 -3.01 12.08 5.50
N ARG A 122 -3.50 10.94 5.00
CA ARG A 122 -4.86 10.48 5.29
C ARG A 122 -5.03 10.18 6.78
N PRO A 123 -6.10 10.66 7.45
CA PRO A 123 -6.32 10.40 8.87
C PRO A 123 -6.60 8.91 9.16
N GLU A 124 -6.99 8.13 8.14
CA GLU A 124 -7.13 6.67 8.24
C GLU A 124 -5.76 5.96 8.31
N VAL A 125 -4.70 6.60 7.81
CA VAL A 125 -3.35 6.02 7.67
C VAL A 125 -2.51 6.32 8.91
N THR A 126 -1.98 5.26 9.51
CA THR A 126 -1.05 5.27 10.64
C THR A 126 0.38 5.00 10.14
N PRO A 127 1.44 5.31 10.90
CA PRO A 127 2.82 4.97 10.54
C PRO A 127 3.00 3.51 10.11
N ASP A 128 2.42 2.57 10.86
CA ASP A 128 2.48 1.13 10.54
C ASP A 128 1.63 0.78 9.31
N GLY A 129 0.46 1.40 9.12
CA GLY A 129 -0.35 1.29 7.91
C GLY A 129 0.33 1.84 6.66
N PHE A 130 1.12 2.90 6.78
CA PHE A 130 1.93 3.42 5.68
C PHE A 130 3.11 2.50 5.35
N ALA A 131 3.79 1.93 6.36
CA ALA A 131 4.81 0.91 6.16
C ALA A 131 4.25 -0.33 5.41
N LEU A 132 3.01 -0.71 5.72
CA LEU A 132 2.29 -1.77 5.00
C LEU A 132 2.08 -1.43 3.52
N VAL A 133 1.77 -0.18 3.17
CA VAL A 133 1.66 0.23 1.76
C VAL A 133 3.00 0.12 1.04
N VAL A 134 4.11 0.57 1.63
CA VAL A 134 5.44 0.37 0.99
C VAL A 134 5.71 -1.12 0.77
N CYS A 135 5.34 -1.96 1.75
CA CYS A 135 5.43 -3.41 1.66
C CYS A 135 4.48 -4.05 0.62
N HIS A 136 3.32 -3.44 0.35
CA HIS A 136 2.39 -3.86 -0.71
C HIS A 136 3.02 -3.66 -2.10
N GLU A 137 3.62 -2.49 -2.33
CA GLU A 137 4.26 -2.20 -3.62
C GLU A 137 5.46 -3.13 -3.88
N LEU A 138 6.22 -3.47 -2.83
CA LEU A 138 7.22 -4.56 -2.88
C LEU A 138 6.58 -5.94 -3.10
N GLY A 139 5.36 -6.14 -2.62
CA GLY A 139 4.55 -7.33 -2.91
C GLY A 139 4.38 -7.57 -4.40
N HIS A 140 4.15 -6.54 -5.21
CA HIS A 140 4.09 -6.71 -6.67
C HIS A 140 5.41 -7.22 -7.26
N HIS A 141 6.57 -6.82 -6.71
CA HIS A 141 7.88 -7.22 -7.21
C HIS A 141 8.33 -8.61 -6.71
N PHE A 142 8.02 -8.96 -5.46
CA PHE A 142 8.61 -10.10 -4.75
C PHE A 142 7.59 -11.16 -4.30
N GLY A 143 6.29 -10.86 -4.25
CA GLY A 143 5.26 -11.68 -3.61
C GLY A 143 4.95 -13.03 -4.28
N GLY A 144 5.41 -13.25 -5.51
CA GLY A 144 5.20 -14.49 -6.25
C GLY A 144 3.76 -14.70 -6.76
N TYR A 145 3.42 -15.96 -7.00
CA TYR A 145 2.11 -16.41 -7.49
C TYR A 145 0.97 -16.11 -6.50
N PRO A 146 -0.24 -15.71 -6.96
CA PRO A 146 -0.61 -15.49 -8.36
C PRO A 146 -0.14 -14.14 -8.90
N PHE A 147 0.03 -14.05 -10.21
CA PHE A 147 0.47 -12.86 -10.92
C PHE A 147 -0.66 -12.20 -11.72
N VAL A 148 -0.50 -10.92 -12.05
CA VAL A 148 -1.38 -10.14 -12.95
C VAL A 148 -0.66 -9.68 -14.22
N SER A 149 0.66 -9.90 -14.31
CA SER A 149 1.48 -9.75 -15.51
C SER A 149 2.64 -10.76 -15.44
N GLY A 150 3.59 -10.73 -16.39
CA GLY A 150 4.79 -11.58 -16.31
C GLY A 150 5.75 -11.26 -15.14
N TRP A 151 5.55 -10.12 -14.47
CA TRP A 151 6.37 -9.68 -13.33
C TRP A 151 5.57 -9.44 -12.05
N ALA A 152 4.38 -8.86 -12.15
CA ALA A 152 3.64 -8.31 -11.02
C ALA A 152 2.80 -9.38 -10.32
N SER A 153 3.06 -9.60 -9.03
CA SER A 153 2.12 -10.30 -8.15
C SER A 153 0.78 -9.57 -8.11
N ASN A 154 -0.27 -10.36 -7.90
CA ASN A 154 -1.65 -9.91 -7.78
C ASN A 154 -1.86 -9.00 -6.56
N GLU A 155 -2.79 -8.05 -6.67
CA GLU A 155 -3.28 -7.21 -5.57
C GLU A 155 -3.44 -7.95 -4.23
N GLY A 156 -4.18 -9.07 -4.19
CA GLY A 156 -4.38 -9.83 -2.96
C GLY A 156 -3.10 -10.51 -2.48
N GLN A 157 -2.26 -11.00 -3.40
CA GLN A 157 -0.96 -11.56 -3.06
C GLN A 157 -0.03 -10.48 -2.47
N SER A 158 -0.22 -9.21 -2.83
CA SER A 158 0.52 -8.08 -2.26
C SER A 158 0.15 -7.77 -0.81
N ASP A 159 -1.12 -7.80 -0.33
CA ASP A 159 -1.33 -7.71 1.14
C ASP A 159 -0.78 -8.95 1.85
N TYR A 160 -0.99 -10.13 1.25
CA TYR A 160 -0.53 -11.37 1.88
C TYR A 160 0.99 -11.35 2.11
N PHE A 161 1.78 -11.01 1.08
CA PHE A 161 3.23 -10.84 1.20
C PHE A 161 3.62 -9.67 2.12
N ALA A 162 2.92 -8.53 2.04
CA ALA A 162 3.26 -7.34 2.81
C ALA A 162 3.25 -7.63 4.32
N SER A 163 2.22 -8.32 4.81
CA SER A 163 2.11 -8.69 6.23
C SER A 163 2.89 -9.95 6.60
N GLN A 164 2.91 -10.98 5.75
CA GLN A 164 3.61 -12.25 6.02
C GLN A 164 5.14 -12.10 6.04
N VAL A 165 5.68 -11.35 5.08
CA VAL A 165 7.12 -11.35 4.77
C VAL A 165 7.74 -9.99 5.02
N CYS A 166 7.17 -8.93 4.43
CA CYS A 166 7.82 -7.62 4.44
C CYS A 166 7.81 -6.99 5.83
N LEU A 167 6.64 -6.77 6.44
CA LEU A 167 6.53 -6.24 7.81
C LEU A 167 7.24 -7.12 8.85
N LYS A 168 7.13 -8.45 8.71
CA LYS A 168 7.89 -9.42 9.52
C LYS A 168 9.40 -9.21 9.42
N SER A 169 9.92 -8.85 8.25
CA SER A 169 11.35 -8.59 8.05
C SER A 169 11.80 -7.26 8.68
N LEU A 170 10.94 -6.24 8.68
CA LEU A 170 11.21 -4.96 9.35
C LEU A 170 11.15 -5.09 10.88
N TRP A 171 10.10 -5.71 11.40
CA TRP A 171 9.77 -5.67 12.82
C TRP A 171 10.13 -6.93 13.59
N GLY A 172 10.42 -8.05 12.93
CA GLY A 172 10.68 -9.34 13.59
C GLY A 172 11.85 -9.34 14.58
N ARG A 173 12.72 -8.32 14.56
CA ARG A 173 13.81 -8.10 15.52
C ARG A 173 13.52 -7.04 16.59
N ASP A 174 12.43 -6.30 16.49
CA ASP A 174 12.00 -5.26 17.44
C ASP A 174 11.28 -5.87 18.66
N LEU A 175 12.04 -6.62 19.48
CA LEU A 175 11.49 -7.36 20.62
C LEU A 175 10.67 -6.45 21.57
N ARG A 176 11.20 -5.26 21.86
CA ARG A 176 10.61 -4.31 22.82
C ARG A 176 9.42 -3.56 22.22
N GLY A 177 9.51 -3.12 20.96
CA GLY A 177 8.41 -2.43 20.29
C GLY A 177 7.22 -3.36 20.06
N ASN A 178 7.47 -4.60 19.62
CA ASN A 178 6.41 -5.60 19.42
C ASN A 178 5.71 -5.99 20.74
N GLU A 179 6.47 -6.22 21.82
CA GLU A 179 5.87 -6.49 23.13
C GLU A 179 5.06 -5.28 23.65
N ARG A 180 5.62 -4.07 23.55
CA ARG A 180 4.94 -2.84 23.95
C ARG A 180 3.65 -2.61 23.16
N PHE A 181 3.70 -2.79 21.84
CA PHE A 181 2.53 -2.65 20.98
C PHE A 181 1.43 -3.62 21.41
N ARG A 182 1.76 -4.92 21.51
CA ARG A 182 0.82 -5.98 21.89
C ARG A 182 0.15 -5.77 23.25
N ARG A 183 0.88 -5.18 24.21
CA ARG A 183 0.39 -4.93 25.59
C ARG A 183 -0.43 -3.64 25.72
N LEU A 184 -0.14 -2.61 24.91
CA LEU A 184 -0.71 -1.27 25.10
C LEU A 184 -1.73 -0.86 24.04
N GLN A 185 -1.68 -1.44 22.84
CA GLN A 185 -2.61 -1.11 21.77
C GLN A 185 -3.90 -1.91 21.91
N GLN A 186 -5.02 -1.20 21.80
CA GLN A 186 -6.35 -1.81 21.77
C GLN A 186 -6.61 -2.33 20.36
N VAL A 187 -6.31 -3.61 20.15
CA VAL A 187 -6.81 -4.40 19.02
C VAL A 187 -7.95 -5.32 19.52
N PRO A 188 -8.87 -5.75 18.67
CA PRO A 188 -9.93 -6.66 19.10
C PRO A 188 -9.41 -8.03 19.54
N ASP A 189 -10.14 -8.72 20.42
CA ASP A 189 -9.73 -9.98 21.05
C ASP A 189 -9.44 -11.09 20.03
N VAL A 190 -10.17 -11.13 18.91
CA VAL A 190 -9.94 -12.09 17.82
C VAL A 190 -8.53 -11.96 17.23
N VAL A 191 -7.95 -10.75 17.22
CA VAL A 191 -6.58 -10.50 16.74
C VAL A 191 -5.55 -11.07 17.71
N GLN A 192 -5.71 -10.78 19.01
CA GLN A 192 -4.83 -11.31 20.07
C GLN A 192 -4.89 -12.85 20.12
N ALA A 193 -6.10 -13.41 20.08
CA ALA A 193 -6.33 -14.85 20.13
C ALA A 193 -5.71 -15.57 18.91
N SER A 194 -5.98 -15.09 17.69
CA SER A 194 -5.46 -15.72 16.47
C SER A 194 -3.94 -15.61 16.37
N CYS A 195 -3.35 -14.44 16.69
CA CYS A 195 -1.90 -14.30 16.72
C CYS A 195 -1.24 -15.18 17.80
N THR A 196 -1.90 -15.37 18.95
CA THR A 196 -1.44 -16.31 20.00
C THR A 196 -1.50 -17.76 19.53
N GLN A 197 -2.56 -18.15 18.83
CA GLN A 197 -2.74 -19.50 18.26
C GLN A 197 -1.75 -19.79 17.12
N ALA A 198 -1.51 -18.83 16.22
CA ALA A 198 -0.57 -18.97 15.12
C ALA A 198 0.89 -19.03 15.60
N TRP A 199 1.24 -18.26 16.64
CA TRP A 199 2.61 -18.12 17.12
C TRP A 199 2.76 -18.58 18.60
N PRO A 200 2.52 -19.87 18.91
CA PRO A 200 2.55 -20.36 20.29
C PRO A 200 3.96 -20.20 20.90
N ASN A 201 4.00 -19.80 22.17
CA ASN A 201 5.22 -19.60 22.96
C ASN A 201 6.25 -18.59 22.39
N ASN A 202 5.88 -17.77 21.40
CA ASN A 202 6.75 -16.76 20.81
C ASN A 202 6.15 -15.35 20.94
N SER A 203 6.39 -14.71 22.08
CA SER A 203 5.79 -13.41 22.43
C SER A 203 6.10 -12.30 21.43
N ASN A 204 7.32 -12.28 20.89
CA ASN A 204 7.74 -11.35 19.85
C ASN A 204 6.98 -11.59 18.54
N ALA A 205 6.79 -12.86 18.13
CA ALA A 205 6.03 -13.17 16.93
C ALA A 205 4.54 -12.84 17.05
N GLN A 206 3.95 -13.14 18.21
CA GLN A 206 2.61 -12.68 18.56
C GLN A 206 2.52 -11.14 18.49
N GLY A 207 3.56 -10.42 18.92
CA GLY A 207 3.59 -8.96 18.91
C GLY A 207 3.66 -8.32 17.52
N TRP A 208 4.56 -8.78 16.63
CA TRP A 208 4.57 -8.24 15.26
C TRP A 208 3.35 -8.70 14.45
N CYS A 209 2.78 -9.88 14.73
CA CYS A 209 1.52 -10.33 14.12
C CYS A 209 0.36 -9.37 14.44
N VAL A 210 0.20 -9.01 15.73
CA VAL A 210 -0.81 -8.02 16.17
C VAL A 210 -0.56 -6.65 15.54
N ARG A 211 0.70 -6.23 15.43
CA ARG A 211 1.11 -4.98 14.78
C ARG A 211 0.78 -4.96 13.28
N ALA A 212 1.03 -6.06 12.57
CA ALA A 212 0.71 -6.21 11.15
C ALA A 212 -0.80 -6.25 10.89
N ALA A 213 -1.59 -6.85 11.79
CA ALA A 213 -3.05 -6.78 11.73
C ALA A 213 -3.55 -5.33 11.88
N ALA A 214 -3.04 -4.59 12.88
CA ALA A 214 -3.39 -3.18 13.08
C ALA A 214 -3.01 -2.29 11.88
N ALA A 215 -1.86 -2.56 11.23
CA ALA A 215 -1.48 -1.93 9.97
C ALA A 215 -2.51 -2.22 8.86
N GLY A 216 -2.95 -3.47 8.72
CA GLY A 216 -4.00 -3.88 7.78
C GLY A 216 -5.32 -3.15 8.01
N GLN A 217 -5.76 -3.01 9.25
CA GLN A 217 -6.96 -2.23 9.60
C GLN A 217 -6.84 -0.77 9.15
N SER A 218 -5.67 -0.14 9.34
CA SER A 218 -5.42 1.24 8.92
C SER A 218 -5.59 1.43 7.40
N LEU A 219 -5.06 0.50 6.60
CA LEU A 219 -5.19 0.55 5.14
C LEU A 219 -6.59 0.17 4.66
N SER A 220 -7.23 -0.82 5.27
CA SER A 220 -8.62 -1.19 5.00
C SER A 220 -9.60 -0.06 5.34
N ASN A 221 -9.35 0.73 6.38
CA ASN A 221 -10.12 1.94 6.68
C ASN A 221 -9.99 2.98 5.56
N LEU A 222 -8.78 3.20 5.02
CA LEU A 222 -8.58 4.08 3.86
C LEU A 222 -9.29 3.57 2.60
N LEU A 223 -9.21 2.27 2.32
CA LEU A 223 -9.90 1.63 1.19
C LEU A 223 -11.42 1.79 1.31
N ASN A 224 -11.98 1.64 2.51
CA ASN A 224 -13.39 1.90 2.77
C ASN A 224 -13.75 3.39 2.66
N ALA A 225 -12.88 4.31 3.10
CA ALA A 225 -13.08 5.74 2.92
C ALA A 225 -13.16 6.17 1.44
N ASN A 226 -12.55 5.42 0.52
CA ASN A 226 -12.70 5.63 -0.93
C ASN A 226 -14.04 5.12 -1.48
N LYS A 227 -14.42 3.88 -1.14
CA LYS A 227 -15.58 3.20 -1.76
C LYS A 227 -16.90 3.44 -1.04
N GLY A 228 -16.86 3.77 0.24
CA GLY A 228 -18.00 3.68 1.15
C GLY A 228 -18.42 2.24 1.41
N GLY A 229 -19.27 2.05 2.42
CA GLY A 229 -19.79 0.74 2.82
C GLY A 229 -19.69 0.49 4.32
N GLN A 230 -19.87 -0.77 4.71
CA GLN A 230 -19.62 -1.22 6.08
C GLN A 230 -18.12 -1.10 6.39
N GLN A 231 -17.79 -0.70 7.61
CA GLN A 231 -16.39 -0.65 8.04
C GLN A 231 -15.80 -2.06 8.09
N PRO A 232 -14.56 -2.27 7.64
CA PRO A 232 -13.87 -3.56 7.79
C PRO A 232 -13.67 -3.91 9.27
N HIS A 233 -14.00 -5.13 9.67
CA HIS A 233 -13.82 -5.64 11.03
C HIS A 233 -13.26 -7.06 11.03
N PHE A 234 -12.42 -7.40 12.00
CA PHE A 234 -11.81 -8.74 12.10
C PHE A 234 -12.83 -9.83 12.49
N GLU A 235 -13.92 -9.44 13.14
CA GLU A 235 -15.02 -10.30 13.58
C GLU A 235 -15.94 -10.73 12.43
N THR A 236 -15.92 -10.01 11.32
CA THR A 236 -16.83 -10.20 10.17
C THR A 236 -16.07 -10.43 8.86
N PRO A 237 -15.23 -11.49 8.76
CA PRO A 237 -14.47 -11.77 7.55
C PRO A 237 -15.38 -12.06 6.34
N ASP A 238 -14.91 -11.68 5.15
CA ASP A 238 -15.61 -11.85 3.89
C ASP A 238 -15.70 -13.34 3.52
N LYS A 239 -16.92 -13.89 3.59
CA LYS A 239 -17.23 -15.30 3.30
C LYS A 239 -17.39 -15.61 1.82
N THR A 240 -17.22 -14.61 0.93
CA THR A 240 -17.30 -14.80 -0.52
C THR A 240 -16.31 -15.86 -0.98
N GLN A 241 -16.72 -16.72 -1.90
CA GLN A 241 -15.84 -17.65 -2.60
C GLN A 241 -15.86 -17.31 -4.08
N VAL A 242 -14.74 -16.80 -4.60
CA VAL A 242 -14.66 -16.40 -6.01
C VAL A 242 -14.56 -17.62 -6.94
N PRO A 243 -15.18 -17.59 -8.13
CA PRO A 243 -15.09 -18.68 -9.09
C PRO A 243 -13.69 -18.78 -9.73
N SER A 244 -12.96 -17.65 -9.77
CA SER A 244 -11.60 -17.50 -10.28
C SER A 244 -10.87 -16.41 -9.49
N THR A 245 -9.53 -16.48 -9.44
CA THR A 245 -8.71 -15.50 -8.72
C THR A 245 -8.89 -14.10 -9.30
N VAL A 246 -9.28 -13.15 -8.45
CA VAL A 246 -9.57 -11.76 -8.82
C VAL A 246 -8.26 -11.02 -9.11
N SER A 247 -8.11 -10.44 -10.30
CA SER A 247 -6.90 -9.74 -10.77
C SER A 247 -6.90 -8.21 -10.53
N SER A 248 -7.99 -7.68 -9.99
CA SER A 248 -8.20 -6.28 -9.63
C SER A 248 -8.22 -6.08 -8.11
N HIS A 249 -8.34 -4.84 -7.64
CA HIS A 249 -8.47 -4.50 -6.22
C HIS A 249 -9.66 -5.21 -5.55
N PRO A 250 -9.44 -6.07 -4.53
CA PRO A 250 -10.53 -6.61 -3.73
C PRO A 250 -11.19 -5.54 -2.86
N ASN A 251 -12.37 -5.84 -2.29
CA ASN A 251 -13.06 -4.94 -1.38
C ASN A 251 -12.29 -4.77 -0.05
N ALA A 252 -12.58 -3.71 0.71
CA ALA A 252 -11.82 -3.34 1.91
C ALA A 252 -11.83 -4.40 3.04
N GLN A 253 -12.90 -5.19 3.19
CA GLN A 253 -12.98 -6.31 4.15
C GLN A 253 -12.10 -7.46 3.66
N CYS A 254 -12.29 -7.90 2.42
CA CYS A 254 -11.48 -8.96 1.81
C CYS A 254 -9.97 -8.63 1.83
N ARG A 255 -9.61 -7.35 1.68
CA ARG A 255 -8.23 -6.89 1.91
C ARG A 255 -7.81 -7.08 3.37
N LEU A 256 -8.61 -6.60 4.35
CA LEU A 256 -8.32 -6.77 5.79
C LEU A 256 -8.03 -8.23 6.15
N ASP A 257 -8.90 -9.13 5.70
CA ASP A 257 -8.79 -10.57 5.90
C ASP A 257 -7.48 -11.12 5.33
N THR A 258 -7.01 -10.56 4.21
CA THR A 258 -5.80 -10.99 3.51
C THR A 258 -4.54 -10.53 4.22
N TYR A 259 -4.51 -9.26 4.64
CA TYR A 259 -3.43 -8.73 5.44
C TYR A 259 -3.34 -9.44 6.81
N PHE A 260 -4.47 -9.78 7.45
CA PHE A 260 -4.49 -10.58 8.69
C PHE A 260 -4.05 -12.03 8.45
N ALA A 261 -4.51 -12.68 7.38
CA ALA A 261 -4.07 -14.02 7.01
C ALA A 261 -2.56 -14.11 6.77
N GLY A 262 -1.95 -13.12 6.10
CA GLY A 262 -0.50 -13.09 5.92
C GLY A 262 0.26 -13.04 7.25
N ALA A 263 -0.18 -12.20 8.20
CA ALA A 263 0.42 -12.10 9.54
C ALA A 263 0.29 -13.39 10.39
N LEU A 264 -0.78 -14.16 10.17
CA LEU A 264 -1.01 -15.45 10.81
C LEU A 264 -0.24 -16.61 10.17
N CYS A 265 0.32 -16.43 8.96
CA CYS A 265 0.99 -17.53 8.28
C CYS A 265 2.41 -17.80 8.82
N THR A 266 2.61 -19.02 9.32
CA THR A 266 3.85 -19.43 9.99
C THR A 266 4.96 -19.91 9.05
N LYS A 267 4.66 -20.08 7.76
CA LYS A 267 5.63 -20.51 6.74
C LYS A 267 6.86 -19.60 6.68
N GLY A 268 8.00 -20.22 6.39
CA GLY A 268 9.24 -19.51 6.07
C GLY A 268 9.18 -18.85 4.69
N TRP A 269 10.15 -17.98 4.40
CA TRP A 269 10.30 -17.35 3.10
C TRP A 269 11.76 -17.44 2.65
N ASP A 270 12.00 -17.91 1.43
CA ASP A 270 13.33 -17.84 0.82
C ASP A 270 13.48 -16.52 0.06
N MET A 271 14.25 -15.59 0.62
CA MET A 271 14.54 -14.29 0.01
C MET A 271 15.27 -14.41 -1.33
N ASN A 272 15.79 -15.58 -1.71
CA ASN A 272 16.43 -15.80 -3.02
C ASN A 272 15.40 -16.00 -4.14
N LEU A 273 14.19 -16.45 -3.83
CA LEU A 273 13.18 -16.83 -4.81
C LEU A 273 12.04 -15.81 -4.93
N ILE A 274 11.36 -15.82 -6.08
CA ILE A 274 10.05 -15.19 -6.28
C ILE A 274 9.10 -16.34 -6.65
N PRO A 275 8.25 -16.83 -5.74
CA PRO A 275 7.60 -18.12 -5.93
C PRO A 275 6.68 -18.18 -7.16
N GLY A 276 6.78 -19.24 -7.95
CA GLY A 276 6.02 -19.41 -9.20
C GLY A 276 6.41 -18.49 -10.36
N LYS A 277 7.43 -17.62 -10.23
CA LYS A 277 7.86 -16.72 -11.31
C LYS A 277 8.24 -17.51 -12.58
N GLY A 278 7.77 -17.04 -13.73
CA GLY A 278 7.98 -17.68 -15.03
C GLY A 278 7.09 -18.87 -15.35
N GLN A 279 6.24 -19.33 -14.41
CA GLN A 279 5.38 -20.52 -14.60
C GLN A 279 3.92 -20.20 -14.96
N GLY A 280 3.61 -18.92 -15.17
CA GLY A 280 2.24 -18.42 -15.39
C GLY A 280 1.31 -18.63 -14.19
N ASN A 281 0.01 -18.39 -14.36
CA ASN A 281 -0.98 -18.68 -13.32
C ASN A 281 -1.47 -20.13 -13.39
N THR A 282 -0.56 -21.08 -13.18
CA THR A 282 -0.81 -22.52 -13.31
C THR A 282 -0.81 -23.22 -11.95
N ALA A 283 -1.33 -24.46 -11.91
CA ALA A 283 -1.24 -25.32 -10.73
C ALA A 283 0.23 -25.62 -10.33
N ALA A 284 1.16 -25.65 -11.30
CA ALA A 284 2.59 -25.77 -11.04
C ALA A 284 3.16 -24.52 -10.33
N ALA A 285 2.75 -23.32 -10.76
CA ALA A 285 3.14 -22.08 -10.10
C ALA A 285 2.59 -21.97 -8.67
N GLU A 286 1.37 -22.46 -8.42
CA GLU A 286 0.84 -22.57 -7.05
C GLU A 286 1.63 -23.60 -6.23
N ALA A 287 1.98 -24.75 -6.81
CA ALA A 287 2.79 -25.77 -6.13
C ALA A 287 4.17 -25.22 -5.75
N ALA A 288 4.77 -24.37 -6.59
CA ALA A 288 6.02 -23.68 -6.31
C ALA A 288 5.90 -22.58 -5.24
N ALA A 289 4.68 -22.07 -4.97
CA ALA A 289 4.40 -21.10 -3.90
C ALA A 289 4.01 -21.73 -2.57
N MET A 290 3.48 -22.96 -2.58
CA MET A 290 3.05 -23.72 -1.40
C MET A 290 4.10 -23.83 -0.28
N PRO A 291 5.42 -23.99 -0.54
CA PRO A 291 6.44 -23.99 0.53
C PRO A 291 6.55 -22.67 1.30
N PHE A 292 6.01 -21.57 0.76
CA PHE A 292 6.16 -20.21 1.25
C PHE A 292 4.84 -19.51 1.57
N SER A 293 3.71 -20.22 1.52
CA SER A 293 2.38 -19.68 1.80
C SER A 293 1.54 -20.74 2.51
N CYS A 294 0.68 -20.34 3.43
CA CYS A 294 -0.15 -21.28 4.18
C CYS A 294 -1.33 -21.70 3.30
N THR A 295 -1.53 -23.02 3.14
CA THR A 295 -2.53 -23.58 2.23
C THR A 295 -3.39 -24.63 2.93
N GLU A 296 -4.68 -24.68 2.56
CA GLU A 296 -5.61 -25.71 3.05
C GLU A 296 -5.15 -27.13 2.69
N LYS A 297 -4.46 -27.27 1.54
CA LYS A 297 -3.85 -28.53 1.08
C LYS A 297 -2.78 -29.08 2.03
N GLU A 298 -2.08 -28.20 2.75
CA GLU A 298 -1.13 -28.57 3.80
C GLU A 298 -1.77 -28.53 5.20
N ASN A 299 -3.11 -28.55 5.27
CA ASN A 299 -3.91 -28.54 6.49
C ASN A 299 -3.74 -27.29 7.37
N PHE A 300 -3.35 -26.15 6.79
CA PHE A 300 -3.38 -24.87 7.51
C PHE A 300 -4.83 -24.41 7.70
N SER A 301 -5.25 -24.29 8.96
CA SER A 301 -6.53 -23.70 9.36
C SER A 301 -6.45 -22.20 9.61
N LEU A 302 -5.24 -21.64 9.76
CA LEU A 302 -4.98 -20.22 9.90
C LEU A 302 -4.02 -19.73 8.81
N GLY A 303 -4.16 -18.46 8.47
CA GLY A 303 -3.28 -17.75 7.56
C GLY A 303 -3.37 -18.17 6.10
N THR A 304 -4.40 -18.91 5.70
CA THR A 304 -4.64 -19.24 4.28
C THR A 304 -5.13 -18.02 3.50
N ARG A 305 -4.77 -17.94 2.21
CA ARG A 305 -5.17 -16.80 1.34
C ARG A 305 -6.70 -16.74 1.21
N PRO A 306 -7.37 -15.63 1.56
CA PRO A 306 -8.83 -15.56 1.61
C PRO A 306 -9.56 -15.87 0.30
N ARG A 307 -10.68 -16.58 0.45
CA ARG A 307 -11.52 -17.09 -0.66
C ARG A 307 -12.28 -15.99 -1.40
N CYS A 308 -12.33 -14.78 -0.82
CA CYS A 308 -12.97 -13.60 -1.38
C CYS A 308 -12.16 -12.95 -2.53
N TRP A 309 -10.90 -13.35 -2.74
CA TRP A 309 -10.11 -12.98 -3.92
C TRP A 309 -9.31 -14.14 -4.52
N PHE A 310 -8.93 -15.14 -3.71
CA PHE A 310 -8.09 -16.25 -4.16
C PHE A 310 -8.89 -17.52 -4.45
N LYS A 311 -8.68 -18.09 -5.64
CA LYS A 311 -9.17 -19.42 -6.04
C LYS A 311 -7.97 -20.38 -6.15
N PRO A 312 -7.82 -21.33 -5.20
CA PRO A 312 -6.85 -22.42 -5.33
C PRO A 312 -7.10 -23.26 -6.59
N LEU A 313 -6.01 -23.75 -7.18
CA LEU A 313 -5.95 -24.72 -8.27
C LEU A 313 -5.52 -26.11 -7.79
N LEU A 314 -5.19 -26.27 -6.50
CA LEU A 314 -4.56 -27.44 -5.89
C LEU A 314 -5.36 -28.02 -4.72
#